data_AF-A0A2T7KKL6-F1
#
_entry.id   AF-A0A2T7KKL6-F1
#
_cell.length_a   1.000
_cell.length_b   1.000
_cell.length_c   1.000
_cell.angle_alpha   90.00
_cell.angle_beta   90.00
_cell.angle_gamma   90.00
#
_symmetry.space_group_name_H-M   'P 1'
#
loop_
_entity.id
_entity.type
_entity.pdbx_description
1 polymer ?
#
loop_
_entity_poly.entity_id
_entity_poly.type
_entity_poly.pdbx_seq_one_letter_code
_entity_poly.pdbx_strand_id
1 'polypeptide(L)'
;MDETRAVPTPARHDENFWNVVMTPVEPAWSEPGDDDSFVMDEKVLDAVRALAERISTRALAYRTAGEPFDAALMAAPDVQLATLRALYEAKRSVDRLAESAATAAGRSGASYSQLGAAWGGIKRQSARLKWPHAVVKRSAGESVPLRYAGGSAVIHHDPGVDAWWYTATAANRQEEESEAVHGTSAEAIARATEFLLTHARPAPRESA
;
A
#
# COMPACT_ATOMS: atom_id res chain seq x y z
N MET A 1 18.45 14.21 -27.34
CA MET A 1 17.73 15.33 -26.70
C MET A 1 16.38 14.78 -26.34
N ASP A 2 16.24 14.34 -25.10
CA ASP A 2 14.97 13.81 -24.60
C ASP A 2 14.20 15.01 -24.05
N GLU A 3 13.14 15.43 -24.75
CA GLU A 3 12.23 16.44 -24.26
C GLU A 3 11.58 15.89 -23.00
N THR A 4 12.04 16.33 -21.84
CA THR A 4 11.45 15.97 -20.55
C THR A 4 10.05 16.58 -20.53
N ARG A 5 9.05 15.80 -20.95
CA ARG A 5 7.65 16.24 -20.94
C ARG A 5 7.30 16.54 -19.49
N ALA A 6 7.09 17.82 -19.18
CA ALA A 6 6.77 18.25 -17.83
C ALA A 6 5.55 17.47 -17.32
N VAL A 7 5.67 16.88 -16.12
CA VAL A 7 4.57 16.18 -15.45
C VAL A 7 3.47 17.20 -15.17
N PRO A 8 2.23 16.98 -15.63
CA PRO A 8 1.11 17.86 -15.32
C PRO A 8 0.88 17.96 -13.81
N THR A 9 0.68 19.19 -13.31
CA THR A 9 0.48 19.48 -11.87
C THR A 9 -0.81 20.27 -11.65
N PRO A 10 -1.99 19.68 -11.93
CA PRO A 10 -3.26 20.36 -11.74
C PRO A 10 -3.49 20.67 -10.26
N ALA A 11 -4.11 21.81 -9.97
CA ALA A 11 -4.55 22.11 -8.62
C ALA A 11 -5.81 21.29 -8.29
N ARG A 12 -6.01 20.96 -7.01
CA ARG A 12 -7.10 20.08 -6.56
C ARG A 12 -8.50 20.55 -6.96
N HIS A 13 -8.68 21.86 -7.12
CA HIS A 13 -9.95 22.48 -7.51
C HIS A 13 -10.17 22.51 -9.04
N ASP A 14 -9.21 22.07 -9.84
CA ASP A 14 -9.34 22.10 -11.30
C ASP A 14 -10.39 21.07 -11.75
N GLU A 15 -11.26 21.45 -12.67
CA GLU A 15 -12.32 20.57 -13.19
C GLU A 15 -11.78 19.24 -13.74
N ASN A 16 -10.57 19.28 -14.34
CA ASN A 16 -9.89 18.12 -14.91
C ASN A 16 -8.87 17.46 -13.96
N PHE A 17 -8.82 17.85 -12.68
CA PHE A 17 -7.84 17.32 -11.72
C PHE A 17 -7.78 15.79 -11.74
N TRP A 18 -8.93 15.12 -11.60
CA TRP A 18 -8.99 13.66 -11.57
C TRP A 18 -8.65 13.02 -12.90
N ASN A 19 -9.08 13.60 -14.03
CA ASN A 19 -8.70 13.09 -15.36
C ASN A 19 -7.18 13.12 -15.56
N VAL A 20 -6.54 14.20 -15.12
CA VAL A 20 -5.10 14.40 -15.27
C VAL A 20 -4.32 13.50 -14.32
N VAL A 21 -4.67 13.47 -13.02
CA VAL A 21 -3.95 12.66 -12.00
C VAL A 21 -4.15 11.16 -12.18
N MET A 22 -5.31 10.73 -12.70
CA MET A 22 -5.58 9.31 -12.96
C MET A 22 -4.97 8.80 -14.26
N THR A 23 -4.41 9.68 -15.09
CA THR A 23 -3.65 9.29 -16.28
C THR A 23 -2.19 9.04 -15.87
N PRO A 24 -1.67 7.80 -15.97
CA PRO A 24 -0.28 7.52 -15.60
C PRO A 24 0.71 8.32 -16.47
N VAL A 25 1.75 8.84 -15.83
CA VAL A 25 2.90 9.48 -16.51
C VAL A 25 4.02 8.46 -16.73
N GLU A 26 4.87 8.73 -17.73
CA GLU A 26 6.01 7.87 -18.06
C GLU A 26 7.32 8.70 -17.96
N PRO A 27 8.34 8.23 -17.20
CA PRO A 27 8.30 7.04 -16.34
C PRO A 27 7.42 7.27 -15.11
N ALA A 28 6.74 6.22 -14.64
CA ALA A 28 5.84 6.29 -13.49
C ALA A 28 6.58 6.40 -12.13
N TRP A 29 7.88 6.13 -12.11
CA TRP A 29 8.77 6.29 -10.95
C TRP A 29 10.20 6.60 -11.44
N SER A 30 11.01 7.20 -10.56
CA SER A 30 12.47 7.19 -10.68
C SER A 30 13.04 6.00 -9.88
N GLU A 31 14.13 5.41 -10.35
CA GLU A 31 14.82 4.36 -9.59
C GLU A 31 15.32 4.92 -8.25
N PRO A 32 15.08 4.22 -7.11
CA PRO A 32 15.61 4.62 -5.81
C PRO A 32 17.13 4.68 -5.82
N GLY A 33 17.71 5.70 -5.17
CA GLY A 33 19.14 5.78 -4.94
C GLY A 33 19.60 4.84 -3.81
N ASP A 34 20.93 4.79 -3.60
CA ASP A 34 21.52 4.05 -2.48
C ASP A 34 21.04 4.60 -1.13
N ASP A 35 20.93 5.93 -1.01
CA ASP A 35 20.43 6.59 0.20
C ASP A 35 18.97 6.22 0.51
N ASP A 36 18.11 6.15 -0.52
CA ASP A 36 16.70 5.73 -0.35
C ASP A 36 16.61 4.28 0.13
N SER A 37 17.46 3.41 -0.42
CA SER A 37 17.53 2.00 -0.05
C SER A 37 18.02 1.83 1.39
N PHE A 38 19.03 2.59 1.80
CA PHE A 38 19.55 2.57 3.17
C PHE A 38 18.50 3.04 4.19
N VAL A 39 17.82 4.16 3.90
CA VAL A 39 16.71 4.65 4.74
C VAL A 39 15.57 3.64 4.83
N MET A 40 15.29 2.91 3.74
CA MET A 40 14.29 1.84 3.76
C MET A 40 14.73 0.67 4.63
N ASP A 41 15.99 0.24 4.54
CA ASP A 41 16.54 -0.85 5.35
C ASP A 41 16.49 -0.53 6.85
N GLU A 42 16.81 0.71 7.25
CA GLU A 42 16.70 1.17 8.63
C GLU A 42 15.25 1.08 9.14
N LYS A 43 14.28 1.60 8.37
CA LYS A 43 12.85 1.53 8.75
C LYS A 43 12.34 0.10 8.85
N VAL A 44 12.77 -0.78 7.95
CA VAL A 44 12.44 -2.20 8.01
C VAL A 44 13.06 -2.85 9.25
N LEU A 45 14.32 -2.54 9.54
CA LEU A 45 15.03 -3.06 10.70
C LEU A 45 14.37 -2.63 12.01
N ASP A 46 13.93 -1.38 12.13
CA ASP A 46 13.23 -0.88 13.32
C ASP A 46 11.91 -1.62 13.55
N ALA A 47 11.10 -1.77 12.50
CA ALA A 47 9.85 -2.53 12.57
C ALA A 47 10.09 -4.01 12.93
N VAL A 48 11.16 -4.61 12.39
CA VAL A 48 11.59 -5.97 12.68
C VAL A 48 12.05 -6.11 14.13
N ARG A 49 12.85 -5.17 14.65
CA ARG A 49 13.33 -5.16 16.05
C ARG A 49 12.17 -5.05 17.01
N ALA A 50 11.23 -4.13 16.76
CA ALA A 50 10.02 -3.99 17.57
C ALA A 50 9.21 -5.29 17.64
N LEU A 51 9.09 -6.01 16.51
CA LEU A 51 8.44 -7.32 16.48
C LEU A 51 9.26 -8.38 17.21
N ALA A 52 10.58 -8.42 17.01
CA ALA A 52 11.50 -9.38 17.61
C ALA A 52 11.48 -9.29 19.14
N GLU A 53 11.56 -8.08 19.70
CA GLU A 53 11.45 -7.84 21.14
C GLU A 53 10.11 -8.27 21.71
N ARG A 54 9.02 -8.07 20.94
CA ARG A 54 7.68 -8.50 21.35
C ARG A 54 7.55 -10.02 21.41
N ILE A 55 8.14 -10.74 20.46
CA ILE A 55 8.03 -12.21 20.36
C ILE A 55 9.17 -12.97 21.06
N SER A 56 10.22 -12.27 21.48
CA SER A 56 11.37 -12.88 22.18
C SER A 56 10.98 -13.35 23.58
N THR A 57 11.24 -14.63 23.86
CA THR A 57 11.08 -15.22 25.20
C THR A 57 11.98 -14.54 26.23
N ARG A 58 13.21 -14.18 25.86
CA ARG A 58 14.14 -13.46 26.75
C ARG A 58 13.64 -12.05 27.04
N ALA A 59 13.23 -11.31 26.03
CA ALA A 59 12.67 -9.97 26.25
C ALA A 59 11.41 -10.03 27.13
N LEU A 60 10.56 -11.04 26.94
CA LEU A 60 9.43 -11.30 27.84
C LEU A 60 9.86 -11.60 29.28
N ALA A 61 10.89 -12.43 29.49
CA ALA A 61 11.41 -12.73 30.82
C ALA A 61 11.94 -11.47 31.53
N TYR A 62 12.71 -10.63 30.84
CA TYR A 62 13.22 -9.36 31.37
C TYR A 62 12.09 -8.40 31.73
N ARG A 63 11.11 -8.21 30.83
CA ARG A 63 9.91 -7.41 31.12
C ARG A 63 9.13 -7.93 32.33
N THR A 64 9.05 -9.25 32.50
CA THR A 64 8.33 -9.88 33.61
C THR A 64 9.07 -9.72 34.94
N ALA A 65 10.40 -9.73 34.90
CA ALA A 65 11.25 -9.49 36.06
C ALA A 65 11.38 -7.99 36.42
N GLY A 66 10.94 -7.08 35.54
CA GLY A 66 11.12 -5.64 35.72
C GLY A 66 12.55 -5.16 35.46
N GLU A 67 13.36 -6.00 34.80
CA GLU A 67 14.77 -5.71 34.49
C GLU A 67 14.90 -4.99 33.14
N PRO A 68 15.89 -4.08 32.98
CA PRO A 68 16.10 -3.37 31.73
C PRO A 68 16.54 -4.34 30.62
N PHE A 69 16.00 -4.12 29.42
CA PHE A 69 16.38 -4.89 28.23
C PHE A 69 17.21 -3.99 27.30
N ASP A 70 18.53 -4.16 27.34
CA ASP A 70 19.49 -3.28 26.67
C ASP A 70 20.00 -3.83 25.32
N ALA A 71 20.85 -3.05 24.66
CA ALA A 71 21.45 -3.40 23.38
C ALA A 71 22.39 -4.63 23.45
N ALA A 72 22.97 -4.93 24.61
CA ALA A 72 23.81 -6.12 24.76
C ALA A 72 22.93 -7.38 24.74
N LEU A 73 21.75 -7.33 25.34
CA LEU A 73 20.77 -8.42 25.30
C LEU A 73 20.18 -8.61 23.91
N MET A 74 20.10 -7.57 23.09
CA MET A 74 19.70 -7.69 21.68
C MET A 74 20.64 -8.59 20.88
N ALA A 75 21.92 -8.68 21.24
CA ALA A 75 22.88 -9.57 20.60
C ALA A 75 22.74 -11.06 21.00
N ALA A 76 21.87 -11.39 21.96
CA ALA A 76 21.71 -12.77 22.42
C ALA A 76 21.19 -13.70 21.31
N PRO A 77 21.68 -14.95 21.19
CA PRO A 77 21.32 -15.85 20.09
C PRO A 77 19.82 -16.07 19.90
N ASP A 78 19.06 -16.20 21.00
CA ASP A 78 17.62 -16.38 20.96
C ASP A 78 16.87 -15.11 20.54
N VAL A 79 17.43 -13.93 20.83
CA VAL A 79 16.90 -12.66 20.31
C VAL A 79 17.20 -12.53 18.81
N GLN A 80 18.38 -12.95 18.35
CA GLN A 80 18.70 -13.00 16.93
C GLN A 80 17.80 -13.98 16.14
N LEU A 81 17.44 -15.12 16.75
CA LEU A 81 16.43 -16.02 16.18
C LEU A 81 15.03 -15.38 16.13
N ALA A 82 14.65 -14.62 17.16
CA ALA A 82 13.41 -13.82 17.13
C ALA A 82 13.44 -12.75 16.02
N THR A 83 14.58 -12.09 15.81
CA THR A 83 14.81 -11.15 14.69
C THR A 83 14.65 -11.82 13.34
N LEU A 84 15.23 -13.00 13.15
CA LEU A 84 15.06 -13.77 11.92
C LEU A 84 13.59 -14.16 11.68
N ARG A 85 12.87 -14.55 12.76
CA ARG A 85 11.44 -14.84 12.65
C ARG A 85 10.63 -13.59 12.31
N ALA A 86 10.98 -12.44 12.88
CA ALA A 86 10.36 -11.16 12.57
C ALA A 86 10.59 -10.74 11.11
N LEU A 87 11.80 -10.92 10.57
CA LEU A 87 12.10 -10.71 9.14
C LEU A 87 11.24 -11.58 8.23
N TYR A 88 11.01 -12.84 8.59
CA TYR A 88 10.11 -13.71 7.83
C TYR A 88 8.67 -13.18 7.81
N GLU A 89 8.17 -12.65 8.94
CA GLU A 89 6.84 -12.02 8.97
C GLU A 89 6.81 -10.70 8.20
N ALA A 90 7.89 -9.90 8.22
CA ALA A 90 8.04 -8.70 7.41
C ALA A 90 7.95 -9.04 5.92
N LYS A 91 8.66 -10.08 5.46
CA LYS A 91 8.56 -10.60 4.08
C LYS A 91 7.12 -10.94 3.70
N ARG A 92 6.40 -11.69 4.54
CA ARG A 92 4.98 -12.02 4.29
C ARG A 92 4.07 -10.79 4.27
N SER A 93 4.41 -9.77 5.05
CA SER A 93 3.71 -8.49 5.07
C SER A 93 3.91 -7.74 3.75
N VAL A 94 5.14 -7.67 3.25
CA VAL A 94 5.47 -7.07 1.95
C VAL A 94 4.68 -7.75 0.83
N ASP A 95 4.57 -9.08 0.80
CA ASP A 95 3.76 -9.78 -0.22
C ASP A 95 2.28 -9.37 -0.19
N ARG A 96 1.67 -9.24 1.00
CA ARG A 96 0.26 -8.79 1.14
C ARG A 96 0.06 -7.34 0.74
N LEU A 97 1.02 -6.48 1.09
CA LEU A 97 1.01 -5.06 0.71
C LEU A 97 1.18 -4.91 -0.80
N ALA A 98 2.04 -5.71 -1.42
CA ALA A 98 2.24 -5.73 -2.86
C ALA A 98 0.98 -6.17 -3.60
N GLU A 99 0.25 -7.18 -3.11
CA GLU A 99 -1.07 -7.56 -3.65
C GLU A 99 -2.09 -6.42 -3.58
N SER A 100 -2.14 -5.72 -2.45
CA SER A 100 -3.03 -4.57 -2.27
C SER A 100 -2.69 -3.42 -3.23
N ALA A 101 -1.40 -3.09 -3.37
CA ALA A 101 -0.92 -2.06 -4.29
C ALA A 101 -1.14 -2.42 -5.76
N ALA A 102 -0.84 -3.66 -6.16
CA ALA A 102 -1.11 -4.14 -7.51
C ALA A 102 -2.61 -4.08 -7.84
N THR A 103 -3.47 -4.40 -6.88
CA THR A 103 -4.94 -4.33 -7.04
C THR A 103 -5.42 -2.88 -7.21
N ALA A 104 -4.94 -1.95 -6.37
CA ALA A 104 -5.29 -0.54 -6.47
C ALA A 104 -4.83 0.06 -7.82
N ALA A 105 -3.57 -0.20 -8.20
CA ALA A 105 -3.01 0.28 -9.47
C ALA A 105 -3.73 -0.34 -10.69
N GLY A 106 -3.96 -1.65 -10.69
CA GLY A 106 -4.60 -2.34 -11.79
C GLY A 106 -6.05 -1.90 -12.02
N ARG A 107 -6.79 -1.63 -10.95
CA ARG A 107 -8.16 -1.09 -11.03
C ARG A 107 -8.20 0.37 -11.45
N SER A 108 -7.15 1.11 -11.16
CA SER A 108 -6.93 2.47 -11.64
C SER A 108 -6.43 2.53 -13.09
N GLY A 109 -6.23 1.37 -13.74
CA GLY A 109 -5.91 1.27 -15.17
C GLY A 109 -4.52 0.73 -15.50
N ALA A 110 -3.67 0.45 -14.50
CA ALA A 110 -2.36 -0.13 -14.76
C ALA A 110 -2.45 -1.53 -15.39
N SER A 111 -1.61 -1.80 -16.37
CA SER A 111 -1.53 -3.10 -17.03
C SER A 111 -0.60 -4.06 -16.27
N TYR A 112 -0.79 -5.38 -16.45
CA TYR A 112 0.14 -6.39 -15.91
C TYR A 112 1.60 -6.18 -16.32
N SER A 113 1.86 -5.53 -17.46
CA SER A 113 3.23 -5.19 -17.87
C SER A 113 3.83 -4.09 -16.98
N GLN A 114 3.05 -3.05 -16.68
CA GLN A 114 3.46 -1.97 -15.76
C GLN A 114 3.60 -2.47 -14.32
N LEU A 115 2.67 -3.32 -13.85
CA LEU A 115 2.78 -3.95 -12.52
C LEU A 115 4.05 -4.81 -12.41
N GLY A 116 4.38 -5.54 -13.47
CA GLY A 116 5.61 -6.35 -13.51
C GLY A 116 6.88 -5.51 -13.51
N ALA A 117 6.89 -4.42 -14.28
CA ALA A 117 8.00 -3.47 -14.32
C ALA A 117 8.26 -2.85 -12.93
N ALA A 118 7.21 -2.37 -12.26
CA ALA A 118 7.29 -1.81 -10.91
C ALA A 118 7.69 -2.85 -9.84
N TRP A 119 7.46 -4.15 -10.10
CA TRP A 119 7.82 -5.24 -9.19
C TRP A 119 9.11 -5.94 -9.63
N GLY A 120 10.22 -5.21 -9.62
CA GLY A 120 11.54 -5.75 -9.92
C GLY A 120 11.68 -6.28 -11.35
N GLY A 121 10.94 -5.70 -12.31
CA GLY A 121 11.08 -6.05 -13.73
C GLY A 121 10.58 -7.44 -14.12
N ILE A 122 9.64 -8.02 -13.38
CA ILE A 122 9.09 -9.34 -13.75
C ILE A 122 8.22 -9.27 -15.02
N LYS A 123 8.21 -10.37 -15.78
CA LYS A 123 7.42 -10.46 -17.02
C LYS A 123 5.92 -10.35 -16.74
N ARG A 124 5.16 -9.80 -17.70
CA ARG A 124 3.69 -9.69 -17.68
C ARG A 124 2.97 -10.97 -17.21
N GLN A 125 3.38 -12.14 -17.71
CA GLN A 125 2.73 -13.41 -17.35
C GLN A 125 2.99 -13.77 -15.88
N SER A 126 4.20 -13.51 -15.37
CA SER A 126 4.54 -13.69 -13.96
C SER A 126 3.74 -12.73 -13.08
N ALA A 127 3.57 -11.47 -13.50
CA ALA A 127 2.74 -10.49 -12.78
C ALA A 127 1.27 -10.93 -12.73
N ARG A 128 0.73 -11.45 -13.84
CA ARG A 128 -0.64 -12.00 -13.89
C ARG A 128 -0.80 -13.23 -13.01
N LEU A 129 0.19 -14.12 -12.96
CA LEU A 129 0.15 -15.29 -12.07
C LEU A 129 0.22 -14.87 -10.59
N LYS A 130 1.02 -13.85 -10.26
CA LYS A 130 1.14 -13.34 -8.89
C LYS A 130 -0.13 -12.59 -8.45
N TRP A 131 -0.78 -11.85 -9.35
CA TRP A 131 -1.96 -11.03 -9.04
C TRP A 131 -3.09 -11.21 -10.05
N PRO A 132 -3.71 -12.38 -10.16
CA PRO A 132 -4.65 -12.71 -11.24
C PRO A 132 -5.90 -11.82 -11.32
N HIS A 133 -6.23 -11.12 -10.23
CA HIS A 133 -7.40 -10.26 -10.11
C HIS A 133 -7.07 -8.76 -9.98
N ALA A 134 -5.80 -8.38 -10.15
CA ALA A 134 -5.39 -6.98 -10.04
C ALA A 134 -5.95 -6.12 -11.19
N VAL A 135 -5.98 -6.66 -12.40
CA VAL A 135 -6.51 -5.97 -13.59
C VAL A 135 -7.80 -6.67 -14.02
N VAL A 136 -8.92 -5.98 -13.83
CA VAL A 136 -10.26 -6.48 -14.18
C VAL A 136 -10.72 -5.81 -15.48
N LYS A 137 -11.29 -6.59 -16.41
CA LYS A 137 -12.03 -6.03 -17.55
C LYS A 137 -13.39 -5.57 -17.02
N ARG A 138 -13.65 -4.26 -17.02
CA ARG A 138 -14.89 -3.65 -16.53
C ARG A 138 -16.11 -4.26 -17.24
N SER A 139 -16.99 -4.89 -16.46
CA SER A 139 -18.40 -5.11 -16.77
C SER A 139 -19.19 -3.94 -16.17
N ALA A 140 -20.05 -3.27 -16.94
CA ALA A 140 -20.95 -2.26 -16.40
C ALA A 140 -21.90 -2.94 -15.37
N GLY A 141 -21.99 -2.39 -14.16
CA GLY A 141 -22.90 -2.85 -13.11
C GLY A 141 -22.33 -3.79 -12.02
N GLU A 142 -21.04 -4.15 -12.04
CA GLU A 142 -20.45 -4.98 -10.97
C GLU A 142 -19.75 -4.13 -9.91
N SER A 143 -20.08 -4.35 -8.63
CA SER A 143 -19.38 -3.72 -7.51
C SER A 143 -17.96 -4.28 -7.36
N VAL A 144 -16.96 -3.42 -7.21
CA VAL A 144 -15.54 -3.79 -7.29
C VAL A 144 -14.87 -3.65 -5.90
N PRO A 145 -14.51 -4.74 -5.19
CA PRO A 145 -14.06 -4.69 -3.79
C PRO A 145 -12.58 -4.38 -3.63
N LEU A 146 -12.18 -3.18 -3.24
CA LEU A 146 -10.79 -2.71 -3.11
C LEU A 146 -10.27 -2.97 -1.70
N ARG A 147 -9.01 -3.41 -1.56
CA ARG A 147 -8.32 -3.47 -0.26
C ARG A 147 -7.03 -2.69 -0.35
N TYR A 148 -6.85 -1.73 0.55
CA TYR A 148 -5.68 -0.86 0.54
C TYR A 148 -5.43 -0.23 1.92
N ALA A 149 -4.16 0.04 2.25
CA ALA A 149 -3.74 0.67 3.50
C ALA A 149 -4.32 0.04 4.79
N GLY A 150 -4.60 -1.27 4.77
CA GLY A 150 -5.21 -2.00 5.90
C GLY A 150 -6.72 -1.83 6.06
N GLY A 151 -7.38 -1.09 5.16
CA GLY A 151 -8.84 -1.00 5.06
C GLY A 151 -9.40 -1.63 3.78
N SER A 152 -10.70 -1.46 3.56
CA SER A 152 -11.43 -1.98 2.41
C SER A 152 -12.45 -0.97 1.89
N ALA A 153 -12.67 -0.96 0.60
CA ALA A 153 -13.74 -0.21 -0.04
C ALA A 153 -14.48 -1.09 -1.07
N VAL A 154 -15.70 -0.70 -1.42
CA VAL A 154 -16.47 -1.29 -2.51
C VAL A 154 -16.88 -0.16 -3.42
N ILE A 155 -16.49 -0.25 -4.70
CA ILE A 155 -16.84 0.73 -5.72
C ILE A 155 -18.13 0.26 -6.40
N HIS A 156 -19.10 1.14 -6.51
CA HIS A 156 -20.42 0.88 -7.08
C HIS A 156 -20.66 1.74 -8.32
N HIS A 157 -21.47 1.23 -9.25
CA HIS A 157 -21.95 1.95 -10.44
C HIS A 157 -23.46 1.96 -10.41
N ASP A 158 -24.06 3.15 -10.53
CA ASP A 158 -25.48 3.31 -10.82
C ASP A 158 -25.66 3.49 -12.33
N PRO A 159 -26.16 2.46 -13.06
CA PRO A 159 -26.35 2.54 -14.50
C PRO A 159 -27.49 3.49 -14.91
N GLY A 160 -28.39 3.89 -14.00
CA GLY A 160 -29.52 4.76 -14.29
C GLY A 160 -29.12 6.23 -14.45
N VAL A 161 -28.13 6.67 -13.68
CA VAL A 161 -27.56 8.04 -13.74
C VAL A 161 -26.12 8.07 -14.26
N ASP A 162 -25.59 6.91 -14.65
CA ASP A 162 -24.19 6.68 -15.08
C ASP A 162 -23.17 7.30 -14.11
N ALA A 163 -23.38 7.09 -12.81
CA ALA A 163 -22.55 7.65 -11.75
C ALA A 163 -21.89 6.56 -10.91
N TRP A 164 -20.73 6.90 -10.34
CA TRP A 164 -19.94 6.01 -9.50
C TRP A 164 -19.90 6.54 -8.07
N TRP A 165 -19.86 5.62 -7.10
CA TRP A 165 -19.71 5.91 -5.67
C TRP A 165 -18.96 4.78 -4.96
N TYR A 166 -18.63 4.98 -3.69
CA TYR A 166 -18.02 3.94 -2.87
C TYR A 166 -18.56 3.89 -1.45
N THR A 167 -18.47 2.71 -0.85
CA THR A 167 -18.43 2.54 0.61
C THR A 167 -17.03 2.13 1.03
N ALA A 168 -16.53 2.65 2.14
CA ALA A 168 -15.19 2.34 2.64
C ALA A 168 -15.17 2.18 4.16
N THR A 169 -14.30 1.29 4.63
CA THR A 169 -13.95 1.10 6.04
C THR A 169 -12.43 1.12 6.15
N ALA A 170 -11.88 2.14 6.79
CA ALA A 170 -10.45 2.33 6.96
C ALA A 170 -9.86 1.47 8.09
N ALA A 171 -8.53 1.38 8.16
CA ALA A 171 -7.82 0.58 9.16
C ALA A 171 -8.06 1.06 10.61
N ASN A 172 -8.38 2.35 10.78
CA ASN A 172 -8.78 2.95 12.05
C ASN A 172 -10.27 2.74 12.40
N ARG A 173 -11.03 1.99 11.57
CA ARG A 173 -12.47 1.73 11.67
C ARG A 173 -13.38 2.93 11.38
N GLN A 174 -12.87 3.99 10.77
CA GLN A 174 -13.74 5.02 10.20
C GLN A 174 -14.38 4.51 8.92
N GLU A 175 -15.65 4.89 8.73
CA GLU A 175 -16.45 4.50 7.58
C GLU A 175 -16.83 5.74 6.78
N GLU A 176 -16.90 5.58 5.46
CA GLU A 176 -17.38 6.61 4.55
C GLU A 176 -18.26 5.97 3.47
N GLU A 177 -19.35 6.65 3.13
CA GLU A 177 -20.16 6.38 1.96
C GLU A 177 -20.19 7.67 1.14
N SER A 178 -19.69 7.59 -0.10
CA SER A 178 -19.62 8.75 -0.98
C SER A 178 -20.95 9.01 -1.66
N GLU A 179 -21.19 10.26 -2.05
CA GLU A 179 -22.30 10.58 -2.96
C GLU A 179 -22.08 9.93 -4.34
N ALA A 180 -23.17 9.58 -5.03
CA ALA A 180 -23.18 9.02 -6.38
C ALA A 180 -23.01 10.10 -7.46
N VAL A 181 -21.85 10.76 -7.44
CA VAL A 181 -21.54 11.91 -8.31
C VAL A 181 -20.28 11.73 -9.15
N HIS A 182 -19.52 10.64 -8.98
CA HIS A 182 -18.25 10.49 -9.71
C HIS A 182 -18.50 10.06 -11.15
N GLY A 183 -17.92 10.81 -12.10
CA GLY A 183 -18.14 10.59 -13.53
C GLY A 183 -17.44 9.34 -14.08
N THR A 184 -16.51 8.76 -13.31
CA THR A 184 -15.79 7.54 -13.73
C THR A 184 -15.50 6.61 -12.55
N SER A 185 -15.34 5.33 -12.85
CA SER A 185 -14.87 4.34 -11.87
C SER A 185 -13.49 4.66 -11.32
N ALA A 186 -12.61 5.25 -12.15
CA ALA A 186 -11.25 5.61 -11.76
C ALA A 186 -11.25 6.69 -10.69
N GLU A 187 -12.09 7.72 -10.85
CA GLU A 187 -12.28 8.76 -9.84
C GLU A 187 -12.81 8.18 -8.53
N ALA A 188 -13.85 7.34 -8.56
CA ALA A 188 -14.37 6.70 -7.35
C ALA A 188 -13.32 5.82 -6.65
N ILE A 189 -12.51 5.07 -7.41
CA ILE A 189 -11.37 4.31 -6.86
C ILE A 189 -10.34 5.24 -6.21
N ALA A 190 -10.02 6.36 -6.85
CA ALA A 190 -9.03 7.31 -6.37
C ALA A 190 -9.47 7.95 -5.04
N ARG A 191 -10.74 8.36 -4.95
CA ARG A 191 -11.36 8.90 -3.73
C ARG A 191 -11.39 7.89 -2.60
N ALA A 192 -11.83 6.66 -2.88
CA ALA A 192 -11.77 5.58 -1.91
C ALA A 192 -10.34 5.31 -1.44
N THR A 193 -9.36 5.34 -2.35
CA THR A 193 -7.94 5.15 -2.02
C THR A 193 -7.40 6.29 -1.16
N GLU A 194 -7.75 7.54 -1.48
CA GLU A 194 -7.41 8.74 -0.68
C GLU A 194 -7.94 8.61 0.74
N PHE A 195 -9.21 8.22 0.91
CA PHE A 195 -9.81 7.98 2.22
C PHE A 195 -9.04 6.89 2.99
N LEU A 196 -8.80 5.74 2.37
CA LEU A 196 -8.08 4.63 3.01
C LEU A 196 -6.65 5.02 3.43
N LEU A 197 -5.95 5.83 2.63
CA LEU A 197 -4.62 6.34 2.96
C LEU A 197 -4.65 7.34 4.11
N THR A 198 -5.58 8.29 4.09
CA THR A 198 -5.74 9.32 5.13
C THR A 198 -6.03 8.71 6.49
N HIS A 199 -6.73 7.58 6.50
CA HIS A 199 -7.18 6.88 7.70
C HIS A 199 -6.44 5.55 7.96
N ALA A 200 -5.24 5.40 7.39
CA ALA A 200 -4.33 4.32 7.73
C ALA A 200 -3.98 4.39 9.24
N ARG A 201 -3.77 3.23 9.88
CA ARG A 201 -3.30 3.25 11.28
C ARG A 201 -1.91 3.88 11.34
N PRO A 202 -1.67 4.86 12.23
CA PRO A 202 -0.33 5.40 12.43
C PRO A 202 0.60 4.28 12.90
N ALA A 203 1.89 4.37 12.52
CA ALA A 203 2.92 3.54 13.13
C ALA A 203 2.87 3.70 14.67
N PRO A 204 3.19 2.65 15.45
CA PRO A 204 3.32 2.80 16.89
C PRO A 204 4.28 3.97 17.16
N ARG A 205 3.82 5.00 17.86
CA ARG A 205 4.70 6.10 18.27
C ARG A 205 5.74 5.54 19.23
N GLU A 206 7.01 5.63 18.86
CA GLU A 206 8.12 5.51 19.81
C GLU A 206 7.87 6.55 20.91
N SER A 207 7.76 6.07 22.15
CA SER A 207 7.74 6.95 23.31
C SER A 207 9.17 7.43 23.52
N ALA A 208 9.37 8.74 23.45
CA ALA A 208 10.64 9.42 23.72
C ALA A 208 11.12 9.20 25.16
#